data_AF-X1J304-F1
#
_entry.id   AF-X1J304-F1
#
_cell.length_a   1.000
_cell.length_b   1.000
_cell.length_c   1.000
_cell.angle_alpha   90.00
_cell.angle_beta   90.00
_cell.angle_gamma   90.00
#
_symmetry.space_group_name_H-M   'P 1'
#
loop_
_entity.id
_entity.type
_entity.pdbx_description
1 polymer ?
#
loop_
_entity_poly.entity_id
_entity_poly.type
_entity_poly.pdbx_seq_one_letter_code
_entity_poly.pdbx_strand_id
1 'polypeptide(L)'
;MLAFAPEYDANALSLLDKRELITRQKKYRKDLYPIPGVIEEVNAIKSLIPSDVYIGSDATETNFKKIAENYDILHLAMHTVIDNQDPMFSKLIFTLITDSLNDGLLNTHEIFSLKLKAR
;
A
#
# COMPACT_ATOMS: atom_id res chain seq x y z
N MET A 1 16.86 4.36 0.75
CA MET A 1 15.74 3.79 -0.05
C MET A 1 14.56 3.54 0.88
N LEU A 2 13.33 3.54 0.35
CA LEU A 2 12.12 3.21 1.10
C LEU A 2 11.47 1.96 0.51
N ALA A 3 11.10 0.99 1.34
CA ALA A 3 10.41 -0.22 0.91
C ALA A 3 9.10 -0.45 1.69
N PHE A 4 8.05 -0.89 0.99
CA PHE A 4 6.74 -1.22 1.56
C PHE A 4 6.34 -2.65 1.21
N ALA A 5 5.91 -3.41 2.21
CA ALA A 5 5.37 -4.75 2.08
C ALA A 5 4.04 -4.87 2.88
N PRO A 6 2.89 -4.53 2.26
CA PRO A 6 1.58 -4.66 2.90
C PRO A 6 1.18 -6.09 3.25
N GLU A 7 0.28 -6.21 4.21
CA GLU A 7 -0.39 -7.47 4.53
C GLU A 7 -1.87 -7.45 4.14
N TYR A 8 -2.38 -8.62 3.78
CA TYR A 8 -3.74 -8.83 3.31
C TYR A 8 -4.39 -10.00 4.05
N ASP A 9 -4.26 -10.04 5.38
CA ASP A 9 -4.81 -11.13 6.18
C ASP A 9 -6.34 -11.19 6.08
N ALA A 10 -6.85 -12.27 5.49
CA ALA A 10 -8.27 -12.55 5.36
C ALA A 10 -9.01 -12.60 6.72
N ASN A 11 -8.32 -12.93 7.82
CA ASN A 11 -8.91 -13.06 9.15
C ASN A 11 -9.02 -11.72 9.89
N ALA A 12 -7.98 -10.87 9.85
CA ALA A 12 -8.04 -9.50 10.37
C ALA A 12 -9.13 -8.65 9.71
N LEU A 13 -9.48 -8.96 8.46
CA LEU A 13 -10.47 -8.25 7.66
C LEU A 13 -11.94 -8.52 8.05
N SER A 14 -12.23 -9.57 8.84
CA SER A 14 -13.60 -9.88 9.28
C SER A 14 -14.07 -9.08 10.51
N LEU A 15 -13.14 -8.43 11.23
CA LEU A 15 -13.43 -7.73 12.50
C LEU A 15 -13.81 -6.26 12.33
N LEU A 16 -13.70 -5.71 11.12
CA LEU A 16 -13.92 -4.29 10.82
C LEU A 16 -15.35 -3.96 10.32
N ASP A 17 -16.31 -4.88 10.48
CA ASP A 17 -17.64 -4.85 9.85
C ASP A 17 -18.65 -3.86 10.47
N LYS A 18 -18.24 -2.60 10.71
CA LYS A 18 -19.14 -1.52 11.13
C LYS A 18 -18.78 -0.19 10.44
N ARG A 19 -19.45 0.10 9.31
CA ARG A 19 -19.84 1.41 8.71
C ARG A 19 -19.59 1.49 7.19
N GLU A 20 -20.49 2.15 6.46
CA GLU A 20 -20.65 2.25 5.00
C GLU A 20 -19.41 2.56 4.14
N LEU A 21 -18.31 3.07 4.72
CA LEU A 21 -17.02 3.28 4.03
C LEU A 21 -16.41 1.97 3.48
N ILE A 22 -16.88 0.82 3.98
CA ILE A 22 -16.43 -0.53 3.65
C ILE A 22 -16.66 -0.92 2.18
N THR A 23 -17.58 -0.28 1.43
CA THR A 23 -17.96 -0.77 0.08
C THR A 23 -16.79 -0.79 -0.91
N ARG A 24 -15.94 0.25 -0.91
CA ARG A 24 -14.82 0.37 -1.85
C ARG A 24 -13.72 -0.66 -1.57
N GLN A 25 -13.31 -0.79 -0.31
CA GLN A 25 -12.31 -1.76 0.12
C GLN A 25 -12.83 -3.20 0.01
N LYS A 26 -14.12 -3.45 0.31
CA LYS A 26 -14.76 -4.76 0.23
C LYS A 26 -14.72 -5.36 -1.17
N LYS A 27 -14.72 -4.53 -2.21
CA LYS A 27 -14.51 -4.98 -3.60
C LYS A 27 -13.17 -5.69 -3.77
N TYR A 28 -12.11 -5.17 -3.17
CA TYR A 28 -10.75 -5.68 -3.37
C TYR A 28 -10.36 -6.76 -2.35
N ARG A 29 -10.93 -6.72 -1.14
CA ARG A 29 -10.64 -7.68 -0.05
C ARG A 29 -10.78 -9.16 -0.42
N LYS A 30 -11.67 -9.50 -1.36
CA LYS A 30 -11.93 -10.91 -1.73
C LYS A 30 -10.80 -11.55 -2.53
N ASP A 31 -10.00 -10.73 -3.21
CA ASP A 31 -8.98 -11.19 -4.16
C ASP A 31 -7.55 -10.86 -3.70
N LEU A 32 -7.39 -10.28 -2.51
CA LEU A 32 -6.10 -9.94 -1.92
C LEU A 32 -5.60 -11.08 -1.05
N TYR A 33 -4.74 -11.90 -1.65
CA TYR A 33 -4.00 -12.92 -0.92
C TYR A 33 -2.63 -12.37 -0.50
N PRO A 34 -2.08 -12.84 0.64
CA PRO A 34 -0.68 -12.55 0.98
C PRO A 34 0.25 -12.88 -0.19
N ILE A 35 1.20 -12.01 -0.48
CA ILE A 35 2.23 -12.24 -1.49
C ILE A 35 3.35 -13.03 -0.81
N PRO A 36 3.53 -14.33 -1.11
CA PRO A 36 4.55 -15.14 -0.44
C PRO A 36 5.95 -14.59 -0.76
N GLY A 37 6.83 -14.51 0.23
CA GLY A 37 8.19 -14.02 0.05
C GLY A 37 8.37 -12.51 0.14
N VAL A 38 7.29 -11.73 0.28
CA VAL A 38 7.36 -10.26 0.24
C VAL A 38 8.13 -9.68 1.43
N ILE A 39 7.98 -10.31 2.61
CA ILE A 39 8.69 -9.90 3.83
C ILE A 39 10.17 -10.25 3.71
N GLU A 40 10.47 -11.42 3.17
CA GLU A 40 11.83 -11.88 2.89
C GLU A 40 12.53 -10.97 1.88
N GLU A 41 11.84 -10.57 0.81
CA GLU A 41 12.33 -9.64 -0.22
C GLU A 41 12.76 -8.30 0.38
N VAL A 42 11.86 -7.62 1.10
CA VAL A 42 12.18 -6.29 1.64
C VAL A 42 13.26 -6.32 2.73
N ASN A 43 13.34 -7.42 3.50
CA ASN A 43 14.42 -7.62 4.48
C ASN A 43 15.77 -7.93 3.80
N ALA A 44 15.76 -8.66 2.68
CA ALA A 44 16.95 -8.90 1.89
C ALA A 44 17.47 -7.58 1.29
N ILE A 45 16.58 -6.73 0.75
CA ILE A 45 16.93 -5.39 0.26
C ILE A 45 17.60 -4.56 1.35
N LYS A 46 17.00 -4.50 2.55
CA LYS A 46 17.57 -3.77 3.69
C LYS A 46 18.98 -4.23 4.07
N SER A 47 19.26 -5.51 3.88
CA SER A 47 20.58 -6.08 4.18
C SER A 47 21.64 -5.72 3.14
N LEU A 48 21.22 -5.43 1.90
CA LEU A 48 22.11 -5.09 0.79
C LEU A 48 22.27 -3.56 0.62
N ILE A 49 21.21 -2.81 0.91
CA ILE A 49 21.12 -1.36 0.68
C ILE A 49 20.48 -0.74 1.92
N PRO A 50 21.05 0.34 2.50
CA PRO A 50 20.40 1.08 3.58
C PRO A 50 19.00 1.54 3.19
N SER A 51 17.99 0.92 3.79
CA SER A 51 16.60 1.20 3.50
C SER A 51 15.73 1.20 4.75
N ASP A 52 14.77 2.13 4.76
CA ASP A 52 13.65 2.10 5.69
C ASP A 52 12.56 1.21 5.11
N VAL A 53 12.02 0.32 5.94
CA VAL A 53 11.10 -0.72 5.51
C VAL A 53 9.86 -0.69 6.39
N TYR A 54 8.70 -0.64 5.73
CA TYR A 54 7.37 -0.70 6.36
C TYR A 54 6.72 -2.01 5.96
N ILE A 55 6.31 -2.81 6.95
CA ILE A 55 5.79 -4.18 6.75
C ILE A 55 4.44 -4.31 7.46
N GLY A 56 3.53 -5.10 6.88
CA GLY A 56 2.28 -5.49 7.52
C GLY A 56 1.42 -4.28 7.90
N SER A 57 0.99 -4.20 9.16
CA SER A 57 0.18 -3.09 9.68
C SER A 57 0.83 -1.71 9.55
N ASP A 58 2.16 -1.63 9.39
CA ASP A 58 2.86 -0.35 9.21
C ASP A 58 2.92 0.09 7.74
N ALA A 59 2.73 -0.82 6.79
CA ALA A 59 2.73 -0.55 5.35
C ALA A 59 1.39 0.06 4.89
N THR A 60 1.02 1.20 5.49
CA THR A 60 -0.23 1.93 5.21
C THR A 60 -0.02 3.06 4.21
N GLU A 61 -1.10 3.43 3.52
CA GLU A 61 -1.14 4.60 2.64
C GLU A 61 -0.75 5.88 3.39
N THR A 62 -1.19 6.02 4.64
CA THR A 62 -0.88 7.17 5.50
C THR A 62 0.61 7.29 5.77
N ASN A 63 1.27 6.20 6.13
CA ASN A 63 2.71 6.21 6.36
C ASN A 63 3.44 6.53 5.05
N PHE A 64 3.04 5.91 3.93
CA PHE A 64 3.62 6.21 2.62
C PHE A 64 3.51 7.69 2.27
N LYS A 65 2.32 8.30 2.30
CA LYS A 65 2.12 9.72 1.98
C LYS A 65 2.94 10.65 2.89
N LYS A 66 3.16 10.28 4.16
CA LYS A 66 3.95 11.08 5.11
C LYS A 66 5.45 11.07 4.83
N ILE A 67 6.01 9.94 4.43
CA ILE A 67 7.48 9.79 4.36
C ILE A 67 8.04 9.69 2.94
N ALA A 68 7.24 9.35 1.93
CA ALA A 68 7.74 9.03 0.58
C ALA A 68 8.43 10.21 -0.11
N GLU A 69 8.07 11.46 0.21
CA GLU A 69 8.73 12.66 -0.33
C GLU A 69 10.21 12.80 0.09
N ASN A 70 10.66 12.05 1.10
CA ASN A 70 12.01 12.11 1.62
C ASN A 70 12.98 11.11 0.98
N TYR A 71 12.51 10.27 0.06
CA TYR A 71 13.32 9.19 -0.53
C TYR A 71 13.40 9.29 -2.05
N ASP A 72 14.59 8.97 -2.58
CA ASP A 72 14.85 8.95 -4.02
C ASP A 72 14.45 7.63 -4.69
N ILE A 73 14.37 6.54 -3.93
CA ILE A 73 14.01 5.21 -4.44
C ILE A 73 12.89 4.65 -3.57
N LEU A 74 11.78 4.31 -4.22
CA LEU A 74 10.59 3.70 -3.61
C LEU A 74 10.42 2.29 -4.18
N HIS A 75 10.43 1.27 -3.33
CA HIS A 75 10.15 -0.10 -3.70
C HIS A 75 8.84 -0.55 -3.05
N LEU A 76 7.85 -0.85 -3.88
CA LEU A 76 6.49 -1.15 -3.46
C LEU A 76 6.17 -2.60 -3.83
N ALA A 77 6.31 -3.50 -2.87
CA ALA A 77 6.05 -4.91 -3.04
C ALA A 77 4.60 -5.20 -2.61
N MET A 78 3.64 -4.88 -3.49
CA MET A 78 2.21 -4.84 -3.17
C MET A 78 1.31 -5.17 -4.35
N HIS A 79 0.04 -5.47 -4.08
CA HIS A 79 -0.99 -5.63 -5.11
C HIS A 79 -1.35 -4.30 -5.77
N THR A 80 -1.66 -4.36 -7.06
CA THR A 80 -2.13 -3.23 -7.86
C THR A 80 -3.40 -3.61 -8.59
N VAL A 81 -4.35 -2.68 -8.66
CA VAL A 81 -5.53 -2.79 -9.53
C VAL A 81 -5.34 -1.84 -10.70
N ILE A 82 -5.38 -2.38 -11.90
CA ILE A 82 -5.31 -1.61 -13.13
C ILE A 82 -6.71 -1.39 -13.67
N ASP A 83 -7.07 -0.13 -13.87
CA ASP A 83 -8.30 0.24 -14.57
C ASP A 83 -7.97 0.60 -16.03
N ASN A 84 -8.32 -0.31 -16.93
CA ASN A 84 -8.03 -0.17 -18.37
C ASN A 84 -8.94 0.84 -19.08
N GLN A 85 -10.06 1.25 -18.46
CA GLN A 85 -10.95 2.25 -19.04
C GLN A 85 -10.56 3.65 -18.60
N ASP A 86 -10.20 3.80 -17.33
CA ASP A 86 -9.67 5.05 -16.80
C ASP A 86 -8.41 4.80 -15.94
N PRO A 87 -7.21 4.90 -16.55
CA PRO A 87 -5.95 4.65 -15.87
C PRO A 87 -5.74 5.50 -14.60
N MET A 88 -6.38 6.67 -14.50
CA MET A 88 -6.26 7.55 -13.32
C MET A 88 -6.94 6.98 -12.07
N PHE A 89 -7.83 6.00 -12.25
CA PHE A 89 -8.44 5.22 -11.18
C PHE A 89 -7.77 3.87 -10.94
N SER A 90 -6.61 3.60 -11.55
CA SER A 90 -5.74 2.50 -11.09
C SER A 90 -5.29 2.77 -9.65
N LYS A 91 -5.05 1.70 -8.87
CA LYS A 91 -4.82 1.79 -7.42
C LYS A 91 -3.66 0.92 -6.97
N LEU A 92 -2.82 1.48 -6.11
CA LEU A 92 -1.88 0.73 -5.28
C LEU A 92 -2.57 0.36 -3.97
N ILE A 93 -2.49 -0.91 -3.59
CA ILE A 93 -3.23 -1.44 -2.42
C ILE A 93 -2.27 -1.60 -1.25
N PHE A 94 -2.38 -0.68 -0.29
CA PHE A 94 -1.68 -0.75 0.99
C PHE A 94 -2.42 -1.66 1.97
N THR A 95 -1.88 -1.83 3.17
CA THR A 95 -2.61 -2.49 4.23
C THR A 95 -3.89 -1.69 4.50
N LEU A 96 -5.05 -2.36 4.45
CA LEU A 96 -6.39 -1.74 4.39
C LEU A 96 -6.84 -1.20 5.76
N ILE A 97 -6.01 -0.36 6.37
CA ILE A 97 -6.28 0.41 7.58
C ILE A 97 -6.80 1.78 7.15
N THR A 98 -8.01 2.11 7.59
CA THR A 98 -8.67 3.39 7.27
C THR A 98 -8.45 4.39 8.39
N ASP A 99 -8.13 5.63 8.02
CA ASP A 99 -8.15 6.77 8.93
C ASP A 99 -9.06 7.89 8.39
N SER A 100 -8.97 9.10 8.94
CA SER A 100 -9.82 10.22 8.53
C SER A 100 -9.54 10.74 7.12
N LEU A 101 -8.41 10.39 6.52
CA LEU A 101 -7.94 10.93 5.23
C LEU A 101 -7.67 9.84 4.18
N ASN A 102 -7.30 8.63 4.61
CA ASN A 102 -6.82 7.57 3.73
C ASN A 102 -7.58 6.28 3.98
N ASP A 103 -7.75 5.50 2.92
CA ASP A 103 -8.55 4.27 2.94
C ASP A 103 -7.75 3.02 2.52
N GLY A 104 -6.43 3.16 2.39
CA GLY A 104 -5.51 2.09 1.99
C GLY A 104 -5.48 1.85 0.49
N LEU A 105 -6.16 2.69 -0.31
CA LEU A 105 -6.27 2.56 -1.76
C LEU A 105 -5.79 3.85 -2.44
N LEU A 106 -4.48 3.91 -2.69
CA LEU A 106 -3.87 5.08 -3.32
C LEU A 106 -4.13 5.06 -4.83
N ASN A 107 -4.91 6.01 -5.33
CA ASN A 107 -5.22 6.12 -6.75
C ASN A 107 -4.08 6.80 -7.52
N THR A 108 -3.94 6.47 -8.80
CA THR A 108 -2.93 7.08 -9.68
C THR A 108 -3.04 8.60 -9.76
N HIS A 109 -4.24 9.18 -9.79
CA HIS A 109 -4.41 10.64 -9.76
C HIS A 109 -3.89 11.28 -8.46
N GLU A 110 -3.95 10.57 -7.33
CA GLU A 110 -3.40 11.05 -6.06
C GLU A 110 -1.88 11.08 -6.11
N ILE A 111 -1.26 10.08 -6.75
CA ILE A 111 0.21 10.00 -6.92
C ILE A 111 0.74 11.23 -7.65
N PHE A 112 0.05 11.70 -8.69
CA PHE A 112 0.44 12.92 -9.42
C PHE A 112 0.40 14.20 -8.57
N SER A 113 -0.33 14.18 -7.46
CA SER A 113 -0.38 15.30 -6.51
C SER A 113 0.68 15.19 -5.41
N LEU A 114 1.40 14.07 -5.32
CA LEU A 114 2.44 13.86 -4.32
C LEU A 114 3.74 14.57 -4.73
N LYS A 115 4.43 15.17 -3.75
CA LYS A 115 5.74 15.80 -3.93
C LYS A 115 6.87 14.77 -3.83
N LEU A 116 6.81 13.74 -4.67
CA LEU A 116 7.83 12.69 -4.66
C LEU A 116 9.15 13.23 -5.24
N LYS A 117 10.25 13.00 -4.51
CA LYS A 117 11.61 13.25 -5.02
C LYS A 117 12.17 12.08 -5.81
N ALA A 118 11.46 10.94 -5.79
CA ALA A 118 11.90 9.68 -6.36
C ALA A 118 12.31 9.80 -7.83
N ARG A 119 13.41 9.15 -8.22
CA ARG A 119 14.04 9.24 -9.54
C ARG A 119 14.36 7.87 -10.12
#